data_AF-A0A811TDU5-F1
#
_entry.id   AF-A0A811TDU5-F1
#
_cell.length_a   1.000
_cell.length_b   1.000
_cell.length_c   1.000
_cell.angle_alpha   90.00
_cell.angle_beta   90.00
_cell.angle_gamma   90.00
#
_symmetry.space_group_name_H-M   'P 1'
#
loop_
_entity.id
_entity.type
_entity.pdbx_description
1 polymer ?
#
loop_
_entity_poly.entity_id
_entity_poly.type
_entity_poly.pdbx_seq_one_letter_code
_entity_poly.pdbx_strand_id
1 'polypeptide(L)'
;MRKIQLSKAFDVCAGNVKYVIGLFCTETFDRDLLLAKLAEIGVDIDKVNKFDISAEGFKIYTDDGVITENIKAMKSCVREGCNVCYDFAAELADISVGSAGSEDGWNTVIVRSKVGEELINDAKKAGAIKVKPMDEKSIELVRILASGKKKENMKKIMQIADPVKILNLVVAPQHLQLLL
;
A
#
# COMPACT_ATOMS: atom_id res chain seq x y z
N MET A 1 2.24 13.53 -1.67
CA MET A 1 2.14 14.35 -2.91
C MET A 1 0.92 15.27 -2.96
N ARG A 2 -0.32 14.76 -2.96
CA ARG A 2 -1.52 15.62 -3.14
C ARG A 2 -1.64 16.77 -2.13
N LYS A 3 -1.29 16.54 -0.86
CA LYS A 3 -1.23 17.60 0.16
C LYS A 3 -0.34 18.78 -0.27
N ILE A 4 0.83 18.49 -0.86
CA ILE A 4 1.79 19.50 -1.31
C ILE A 4 1.24 20.23 -2.54
N GLN A 5 0.65 19.51 -3.50
CA GLN A 5 0.03 20.10 -4.70
C GLN A 5 -1.11 21.08 -4.38
N LEU A 6 -1.82 20.85 -3.27
CA LEU A 6 -2.91 21.72 -2.81
C LEU A 6 -2.48 22.76 -1.78
N SER A 7 -1.25 22.66 -1.25
CA SER A 7 -0.76 23.54 -0.21
C SER A 7 -0.43 24.91 -0.78
N LYS A 8 -0.91 25.97 -0.12
CA LYS A 8 -0.48 27.36 -0.39
C LYS A 8 0.72 27.77 0.46
N ALA A 9 1.12 26.94 1.43
CA ALA A 9 2.17 27.28 2.39
C ALA A 9 3.58 27.13 1.82
N PHE A 10 3.77 26.35 0.76
CA PHE A 10 5.07 26.07 0.16
C PHE A 10 4.93 26.01 -1.35
N ASP A 11 5.71 26.82 -2.07
CA ASP A 11 5.87 26.68 -3.52
C ASP A 11 7.08 25.80 -3.80
N VAL A 12 6.82 24.52 -4.02
CA VAL A 12 7.85 23.52 -4.36
C VAL A 12 7.73 23.06 -5.81
N CYS A 13 7.17 23.91 -6.68
CA CYS A 13 6.92 23.58 -8.08
C CYS A 13 6.09 22.29 -8.24
N ALA A 14 5.13 22.05 -7.33
CA ALA A 14 4.34 20.82 -7.29
C ALA A 14 3.48 20.58 -8.55
N GLY A 15 3.26 21.63 -9.36
CA GLY A 15 2.63 21.56 -10.68
C GLY A 15 3.47 20.85 -11.76
N ASN A 16 4.75 20.59 -11.49
CA ASN A 16 5.61 19.79 -12.36
C ASN A 16 5.36 18.28 -12.24
N VAL A 17 4.66 17.84 -11.19
CA VAL A 17 4.29 16.43 -11.03
C VAL A 17 3.17 16.10 -12.03
N LYS A 18 3.52 15.32 -13.07
CA LYS A 18 2.58 14.92 -14.14
C LYS A 18 1.79 13.67 -13.82
N TYR A 19 2.44 12.69 -13.17
CA TYR A 19 1.84 11.41 -12.84
C TYR A 19 2.20 11.00 -11.40
N VAL A 20 1.24 10.43 -10.70
CA VAL A 20 1.43 9.78 -9.40
C VAL A 20 1.04 8.31 -9.53
N ILE A 21 2.02 7.42 -9.49
CA ILE A 21 1.81 5.96 -9.45
C ILE A 21 1.97 5.52 -8.00
N GLY A 22 0.90 4.98 -7.41
CA GLY A 22 0.86 4.50 -6.04
C GLY A 22 0.94 2.99 -5.96
N LEU A 23 1.61 2.47 -4.94
CA LEU A 23 1.64 1.03 -4.67
C LEU A 23 0.58 0.65 -3.65
N PHE A 24 0.00 -0.54 -3.78
CA PHE A 24 -0.77 -1.12 -2.69
C PHE A 24 0.14 -1.36 -1.49
N CYS A 25 -0.36 -1.11 -0.30
CA CYS A 25 0.41 -1.27 0.92
C CYS A 25 -0.51 -1.65 2.07
N THR A 26 -0.19 -2.75 2.75
CA THR A 26 -0.82 -3.08 4.04
C THR A 26 -0.04 -2.40 5.16
N GLU A 27 1.23 -2.76 5.31
CA GLU A 27 2.14 -2.29 6.36
C GLU A 27 3.54 -2.08 5.77
N THR A 28 4.40 -1.41 6.52
CA THR A 28 5.85 -1.33 6.24
C THR A 28 6.61 -1.68 7.51
N PHE A 29 7.83 -2.17 7.35
CA PHE A 29 8.66 -2.63 8.46
C PHE A 29 9.68 -1.57 8.85
N ASP A 30 9.95 -1.48 10.15
CA ASP A 30 11.13 -0.77 10.62
C ASP A 30 12.38 -1.58 10.26
N ARG A 31 13.39 -0.89 9.72
CA ARG A 31 14.57 -1.54 9.15
C ARG A 31 15.34 -2.29 10.24
N ASP A 32 15.58 -1.65 11.37
CA ASP A 32 16.45 -2.23 12.41
C ASP A 32 15.75 -3.40 13.11
N LEU A 33 14.43 -3.29 13.33
CA LEU A 33 13.62 -4.41 13.85
C LEU A 33 13.57 -5.58 12.86
N LEU A 34 13.41 -5.31 11.56
CA LEU A 34 13.44 -6.34 10.54
C LEU A 34 14.79 -7.04 10.49
N LEU A 35 15.91 -6.30 10.47
CA LEU A 35 17.25 -6.91 10.48
C LEU A 35 17.49 -7.75 11.72
N ALA A 36 17.09 -7.27 12.89
CA ALA A 36 17.17 -8.04 14.14
C ALA A 36 16.34 -9.33 14.04
N LYS A 37 15.15 -9.26 13.45
CA LYS A 37 14.28 -10.43 13.27
C LYS A 37 14.86 -11.43 12.28
N LEU A 38 15.46 -10.97 11.19
CA LEU A 38 16.15 -11.82 10.22
C LEU A 38 17.34 -12.54 10.87
N ALA A 39 18.15 -11.82 11.66
CA ALA A 39 19.25 -12.43 12.41
C ALA A 39 18.76 -13.47 13.44
N GLU A 40 17.65 -13.21 14.13
CA GLU A 40 17.03 -14.15 15.08
C GLU A 40 16.63 -15.49 14.41
N ILE A 41 16.13 -15.43 13.17
CA ILE A 41 15.75 -16.61 12.38
C ILE A 41 16.91 -17.18 11.53
N GLY A 42 18.13 -16.69 11.75
CA GLY A 42 19.33 -17.19 11.06
C GLY A 42 19.46 -16.77 9.59
N VAL A 43 18.78 -15.70 9.18
CA VAL A 43 18.86 -15.14 7.83
C VAL A 43 19.86 -14.00 7.79
N ASP A 44 20.85 -14.15 6.91
CA ASP A 44 21.77 -13.07 6.52
C ASP A 44 21.11 -12.21 5.43
N ILE A 45 20.92 -10.91 5.72
CA ILE A 45 20.29 -9.97 4.78
C ILE A 45 21.07 -9.84 3.47
N ASP A 46 22.39 -10.01 3.50
CA ASP A 46 23.24 -9.87 2.32
C ASP A 46 23.02 -11.02 1.31
N LYS A 47 22.42 -12.13 1.76
CA LYS A 47 22.01 -13.26 0.92
C LYS A 47 20.56 -13.16 0.44
N VAL A 48 19.82 -12.13 0.83
CA VAL A 48 18.40 -11.98 0.47
C VAL A 48 18.26 -11.29 -0.88
N ASN A 49 17.59 -11.98 -1.79
CA ASN A 49 17.40 -11.52 -3.16
C ASN A 49 16.02 -10.86 -3.35
N LYS A 50 15.03 -11.28 -2.54
CA LYS A 50 13.65 -10.78 -2.63
C LYS A 50 12.90 -11.04 -1.32
N PHE A 51 12.04 -10.10 -0.96
CA PHE A 51 10.95 -10.33 -0.01
C PHE A 51 9.62 -10.38 -0.74
N ASP A 52 8.70 -11.21 -0.26
CA ASP A 52 7.33 -11.24 -0.73
C ASP A 52 6.36 -11.49 0.42
N ILE A 53 5.16 -10.95 0.35
CA ILE A 53 4.13 -11.11 1.37
C ILE A 53 2.88 -11.61 0.68
N SER A 54 2.51 -12.86 0.98
CA SER A 54 1.35 -13.51 0.40
C SER A 54 0.51 -14.18 1.49
N ALA A 55 -0.57 -14.86 1.09
CA ALA A 55 -1.40 -15.63 2.01
C ALA A 55 -0.62 -16.71 2.78
N GLU A 56 0.49 -17.20 2.22
CA GLU A 56 1.32 -18.24 2.84
C GLU A 56 2.23 -17.70 3.94
N GLY A 57 2.55 -16.41 3.93
CA GLY A 57 3.43 -15.81 4.92
C GLY A 57 4.32 -14.70 4.38
N PHE A 58 5.32 -14.34 5.18
CA PHE A 58 6.43 -13.46 4.79
C PHE A 58 7.54 -14.33 4.19
N LYS A 59 7.69 -14.29 2.87
CA LYS A 59 8.65 -15.10 2.12
C LYS A 59 9.95 -14.33 1.94
N ILE A 60 11.04 -15.02 2.21
CA ILE A 60 12.42 -14.53 2.11
C ILE A 60 13.13 -15.43 1.11
N TYR A 61 13.47 -14.87 -0.04
CA TYR A 61 14.16 -15.57 -1.11
C TYR A 61 15.65 -15.32 -0.95
N THR A 62 16.43 -16.39 -0.88
CA THR A 62 17.89 -16.39 -0.81
C THR A 62 18.47 -17.27 -1.91
N ASP A 63 19.77 -17.20 -2.12
CA ASP A 63 20.47 -18.11 -3.04
C ASP A 63 20.30 -19.60 -2.65
N ASP A 64 20.15 -19.88 -1.35
CA ASP A 64 20.03 -21.22 -0.79
C ASP A 64 18.58 -21.76 -0.79
N GLY A 65 17.59 -20.92 -1.12
CA GLY A 65 16.18 -21.29 -1.17
C GLY A 65 15.22 -20.24 -0.59
N VAL A 66 14.00 -20.67 -0.27
CA VAL A 66 12.93 -19.79 0.25
C VAL A 66 12.57 -20.16 1.68
N ILE A 67 12.62 -19.16 2.56
CA ILE A 67 12.18 -19.26 3.95
C ILE A 67 10.84 -18.55 4.07
N THR A 68 9.86 -19.18 4.69
CA THR A 68 8.52 -18.60 4.89
C THR A 68 8.24 -18.43 6.37
N GLU A 69 8.15 -17.18 6.80
CA GLU A 69 7.84 -16.81 8.18
C GLU A 69 6.37 -16.46 8.38
N ASN A 70 5.88 -16.67 9.60
CA ASN A 70 4.51 -16.31 9.94
C ASN A 70 4.33 -14.79 9.99
N ILE A 71 3.34 -14.25 9.26
CA ILE A 71 3.05 -12.80 9.26
C ILE A 71 2.82 -12.25 10.68
N LYS A 72 2.21 -13.03 11.58
CA LYS A 72 2.00 -12.61 12.98
C LYS A 72 3.32 -12.42 13.72
N ALA A 73 4.34 -13.24 13.44
CA ALA A 73 5.66 -13.10 14.03
C ALA A 73 6.37 -11.84 13.52
N MET A 74 6.07 -11.41 12.30
CA MET A 74 6.63 -10.19 11.71
C MET A 74 5.95 -8.90 12.21
N LYS A 75 4.79 -8.98 12.88
CA LYS A 75 4.07 -7.79 13.36
C LYS A 75 4.87 -6.94 14.36
N SER A 76 5.78 -7.53 15.12
CA SER A 76 6.66 -6.78 16.03
C SER A 76 7.61 -5.84 15.29
N CYS A 77 7.85 -6.09 14.00
CA CYS A 77 8.74 -5.29 13.16
C CYS A 77 8.00 -4.21 12.38
N VAL A 78 6.67 -4.14 12.44
CA VAL A 78 5.87 -3.16 11.70
C VAL A 78 6.10 -1.77 12.26
N ARG A 79 6.32 -0.78 11.39
CA ARG A 79 6.48 0.61 11.78
C ARG A 79 5.20 1.13 12.44
N GLU A 80 5.33 1.73 13.61
CA GLU A 80 4.20 2.20 14.43
C GLU A 80 3.21 3.09 13.65
N GLY A 81 3.72 3.99 12.79
CA GLY A 81 2.89 4.88 11.96
C GLY A 81 1.91 4.16 11.02
N CYS A 82 2.14 2.88 10.69
CA CYS A 82 1.19 2.08 9.91
C CYS A 82 -0.12 1.81 10.66
N ASN A 83 -0.12 1.85 12.00
CA ASN A 83 -1.30 1.61 12.83
C ASN A 83 -2.40 2.67 12.67
N VAL A 84 -2.09 3.81 12.07
CA VAL A 84 -3.05 4.88 11.79
C VAL A 84 -3.21 5.16 10.28
N CYS A 85 -2.58 4.35 9.43
CA CYS A 85 -2.75 4.45 7.98
C CYS A 85 -3.99 3.68 7.54
N TYR A 86 -4.98 4.36 6.98
CA TYR A 86 -6.24 3.75 6.55
C TYR A 86 -6.35 3.59 5.02
N ASP A 87 -5.30 3.91 4.27
CA ASP A 87 -5.25 3.78 2.81
C ASP A 87 -4.42 2.55 2.41
N PHE A 88 -5.08 1.58 1.76
CA PHE A 88 -4.45 0.37 1.22
C PHE A 88 -4.06 0.53 -0.25
N ALA A 89 -4.98 1.04 -1.07
CA ALA A 89 -4.91 0.99 -2.52
C ALA A 89 -4.39 2.30 -3.14
N ALA A 90 -3.63 3.08 -2.38
CA ALA A 90 -3.13 4.41 -2.76
C ALA A 90 -4.24 5.26 -3.41
N GLU A 91 -5.31 5.52 -2.66
CA GLU A 91 -6.57 6.10 -3.17
C GLU A 91 -6.39 7.47 -3.85
N LEU A 92 -5.30 8.18 -3.55
CA LEU A 92 -4.99 9.51 -4.08
C LEU A 92 -4.03 9.51 -5.29
N ALA A 93 -3.64 8.33 -5.81
CA ALA A 93 -2.79 8.22 -6.98
C ALA A 93 -3.57 8.45 -8.30
N ASP A 94 -2.88 8.67 -9.41
CA ASP A 94 -3.46 8.63 -10.75
C ASP A 94 -3.68 7.19 -11.20
N ILE A 95 -2.72 6.31 -10.86
CA ILE A 95 -2.75 4.87 -11.07
C ILE A 95 -2.30 4.21 -9.77
N SER A 96 -3.02 3.20 -9.31
CA SER A 96 -2.63 2.37 -8.17
C SER A 96 -2.31 0.95 -8.63
N VAL A 97 -1.21 0.38 -8.17
CA VAL A 97 -0.71 -0.93 -8.64
C VAL A 97 -0.35 -1.82 -7.44
N GLY A 98 -0.71 -3.10 -7.50
CA GLY A 98 -0.23 -4.09 -6.53
C GLY A 98 -0.52 -5.52 -6.94
N SER A 99 0.06 -6.49 -6.22
CA SER A 99 -0.07 -7.91 -6.53
C SER A 99 -1.41 -8.51 -6.13
N ALA A 100 -2.06 -7.98 -5.09
CA ALA A 100 -3.30 -8.52 -4.55
C ALA A 100 -4.41 -8.59 -5.62
N GLY A 101 -5.03 -9.76 -5.76
CA GLY A 101 -6.07 -10.02 -6.76
C GLY A 101 -5.55 -10.42 -8.14
N SER A 102 -4.24 -10.53 -8.34
CA SER A 102 -3.66 -11.02 -9.59
C SER A 102 -2.87 -12.30 -9.37
N GLU A 103 -2.73 -13.10 -10.43
CA GLU A 103 -1.82 -14.24 -10.40
C GLU A 103 -0.35 -13.81 -10.44
N ASP A 104 0.55 -14.76 -10.16
CA ASP A 104 2.00 -14.54 -10.22
C ASP A 104 2.44 -13.99 -11.58
N GLY A 105 3.29 -12.97 -11.52
CA GLY A 105 3.78 -12.24 -12.71
C GLY A 105 2.81 -11.18 -13.25
N TRP A 106 1.62 -11.03 -12.66
CA TRP A 106 0.67 -9.97 -12.97
C TRP A 106 0.49 -9.01 -11.79
N ASN A 107 -0.02 -7.82 -12.10
CA ASN A 107 -0.42 -6.84 -11.09
C ASN A 107 -1.85 -6.39 -11.36
N THR A 108 -2.58 -6.12 -10.27
CA THR A 108 -3.84 -5.40 -10.29
C THR A 108 -3.54 -3.92 -10.47
N VAL A 109 -4.23 -3.29 -11.41
CA VAL A 109 -4.07 -1.88 -11.74
C VAL A 109 -5.41 -1.17 -11.64
N ILE A 110 -5.50 -0.15 -10.79
CA ILE A 110 -6.67 0.71 -10.63
C ILE A 110 -6.34 2.08 -11.23
N VAL A 111 -7.05 2.46 -12.28
CA VAL A 111 -6.93 3.77 -12.93
C VAL A 111 -7.93 4.74 -12.29
N ARG A 112 -7.48 5.91 -11.85
CA ARG A 112 -8.29 6.85 -11.05
C ARG A 112 -8.51 8.20 -11.71
N SER A 113 -7.51 8.72 -12.41
CA SER A 113 -7.56 10.06 -13.02
C SER A 113 -7.45 9.98 -14.53
N LYS A 114 -7.87 11.07 -15.21
CA LYS A 114 -7.77 11.20 -16.67
C LYS A 114 -6.33 11.00 -17.16
N VAL A 115 -5.35 11.63 -16.48
CA VAL A 115 -3.93 11.49 -16.84
C VAL A 115 -3.42 10.06 -16.61
N GLY A 116 -3.95 9.33 -15.62
CA GLY A 116 -3.65 7.91 -15.42
C GLY A 116 -4.22 7.03 -16.52
N GLU A 117 -5.44 7.33 -16.98
CA GLU A 117 -6.09 6.62 -18.08
C GLU A 117 -5.34 6.82 -19.41
N GLU A 118 -4.97 8.05 -19.72
CA GLU A 118 -4.13 8.39 -20.87
C GLU A 118 -2.81 7.61 -20.84
N LEU A 119 -2.10 7.63 -19.70
CA LEU A 119 -0.83 6.92 -19.53
C LEU A 119 -0.97 5.40 -19.75
N ILE A 120 -2.01 4.78 -19.20
CA ILE A 120 -2.26 3.34 -19.40
C ILE A 120 -2.60 3.04 -20.86
N ASN A 121 -3.40 3.86 -21.51
CA ASN A 121 -3.77 3.66 -22.91
C ASN A 121 -2.57 3.83 -23.85
N ASP A 122 -1.70 4.80 -23.59
CA ASP A 122 -0.48 4.99 -24.37
C ASP A 122 0.53 3.86 -24.14
N ALA A 123 0.68 3.38 -22.91
CA ALA A 123 1.49 2.19 -22.61
C ALA A 123 0.97 0.92 -23.31
N LYS A 124 -0.36 0.74 -23.41
CA LYS A 124 -0.97 -0.35 -24.18
C LYS A 124 -0.66 -0.22 -25.67
N LYS A 125 -0.86 0.97 -26.26
CA LYS A 125 -0.60 1.23 -27.70
C LYS A 125 0.87 1.02 -28.05
N ALA A 126 1.78 1.40 -27.15
CA ALA A 126 3.21 1.19 -27.32
C ALA A 126 3.65 -0.27 -27.14
N GLY A 127 2.75 -1.18 -26.73
CA GLY A 127 3.09 -2.58 -26.46
C GLY A 127 3.93 -2.78 -25.19
N ALA A 128 4.06 -1.75 -24.34
CA ALA A 128 4.86 -1.81 -23.12
C ALA A 128 4.23 -2.65 -22.02
N ILE A 129 2.90 -2.80 -22.04
CA ILE A 129 2.14 -3.61 -21.07
C ILE A 129 1.14 -4.52 -21.78
N LYS A 130 0.92 -5.69 -21.18
CA LYS A 130 -0.24 -6.55 -21.48
C LYS A 130 -1.32 -6.26 -20.46
N VAL A 131 -2.57 -6.25 -20.89
CA VAL A 131 -3.73 -6.01 -20.04
C VAL A 131 -4.79 -7.06 -20.29
N LYS A 132 -5.49 -7.42 -19.22
CA LYS A 132 -6.65 -8.30 -19.27
C LYS A 132 -7.69 -7.85 -18.24
N PRO A 133 -8.97 -8.11 -18.47
CA PRO A 133 -10.00 -7.89 -17.45
C PRO A 133 -9.73 -8.72 -16.20
N MET A 134 -10.13 -8.18 -15.06
CA MET A 134 -10.09 -8.83 -13.75
C MET A 134 -11.47 -9.37 -13.42
N ASP A 135 -11.57 -10.56 -12.85
CA ASP A 135 -12.86 -11.15 -12.47
C ASP A 135 -13.40 -10.57 -11.15
N GLU A 136 -14.71 -10.71 -10.93
CA GLU A 136 -15.39 -10.13 -9.78
C GLU A 136 -14.86 -10.67 -8.43
N LYS A 137 -14.43 -11.93 -8.36
CA LYS A 137 -13.91 -12.50 -7.10
C LYS A 137 -12.57 -11.86 -6.74
N SER A 138 -11.71 -11.68 -7.73
CA SER A 138 -10.44 -10.99 -7.57
C SER A 138 -10.65 -9.53 -7.16
N ILE A 139 -11.63 -8.83 -7.75
CA ILE A 139 -11.97 -7.45 -7.36
C ILE A 139 -12.44 -7.42 -5.91
N GLU A 140 -13.31 -8.35 -5.51
CA GLU A 140 -13.82 -8.43 -4.13
C GLU A 140 -12.70 -8.70 -3.12
N LEU A 141 -11.72 -9.54 -3.44
CA LEU A 141 -10.53 -9.76 -2.60
C LEU A 141 -9.81 -8.43 -2.31
N VAL A 142 -9.57 -7.61 -3.33
CA VAL A 142 -8.92 -6.30 -3.18
C VAL A 142 -9.76 -5.36 -2.31
N ARG A 143 -11.09 -5.38 -2.48
CA ARG A 143 -12.02 -4.59 -1.64
C ARG A 143 -11.99 -5.02 -0.17
N ILE A 144 -11.94 -6.32 0.09
CA ILE A 144 -11.85 -6.87 1.45
C ILE A 144 -10.56 -6.42 2.12
N LEU A 145 -9.40 -6.50 1.43
CA LEU A 145 -8.13 -6.04 1.98
C LEU A 145 -8.12 -4.54 2.27
N ALA A 146 -8.64 -3.74 1.32
CA ALA A 146 -8.74 -2.29 1.50
C ALA A 146 -9.64 -1.91 2.68
N SER A 147 -10.82 -2.50 2.74
CA SER A 147 -11.80 -2.27 3.81
C SER A 147 -11.29 -2.78 5.16
N GLY A 148 -10.58 -3.91 5.17
CA GLY A 148 -9.99 -4.49 6.37
C GLY A 148 -8.98 -3.55 7.02
N LYS A 149 -8.01 -3.03 6.23
CA LYS A 149 -7.02 -2.05 6.71
C LYS A 149 -7.70 -0.80 7.26
N LYS A 150 -8.69 -0.27 6.53
CA LYS A 150 -9.44 0.93 6.92
C LYS A 150 -10.16 0.72 8.25
N LYS A 151 -10.91 -0.39 8.39
CA LYS A 151 -11.65 -0.74 9.61
C LYS A 151 -10.73 -0.98 10.81
N GLU A 152 -9.62 -1.70 10.63
CA GLU A 152 -8.68 -1.98 11.72
C GLU A 152 -8.07 -0.68 12.25
N ASN A 153 -7.51 0.14 11.35
CA ASN A 153 -6.76 1.31 11.77
C ASN A 153 -7.66 2.48 12.16
N MET A 154 -8.91 2.54 11.70
CA MET A 154 -9.87 3.53 12.18
C MET A 154 -10.16 3.38 13.68
N LYS A 155 -10.20 2.16 14.22
CA LYS A 155 -10.37 1.93 15.66
C LYS A 155 -9.21 2.54 16.45
N LYS A 156 -7.98 2.34 15.98
CA LYS A 156 -6.77 2.90 16.61
C LYS A 156 -6.74 4.42 16.49
N ILE A 157 -7.12 4.98 15.33
CA ILE A 157 -7.28 6.42 15.14
C ILE A 157 -8.29 6.99 16.15
N MET A 158 -9.47 6.36 16.31
CA MET A 158 -10.49 6.81 17.26
C MET A 158 -10.04 6.75 18.73
N GLN A 159 -9.10 5.88 19.08
CA GLN A 159 -8.54 5.78 20.43
C GLN A 159 -7.46 6.84 20.71
N ILE A 160 -6.67 7.20 19.68
CA ILE A 160 -5.56 8.15 19.79
C ILE A 160 -6.03 9.59 19.54
N ALA A 161 -7.03 9.76 18.68
CA ALA A 161 -7.57 11.06 18.36
C ALA A 161 -8.47 11.56 19.50
N ASP A 162 -8.00 12.57 20.23
CA ASP A 162 -8.88 13.57 20.82
C ASP A 162 -9.72 14.23 19.71
N PRO A 163 -10.79 15.01 20.01
CA PRO A 163 -11.53 15.75 18.99
C PRO A 163 -10.62 16.74 18.24
N VAL A 164 -9.90 16.27 17.22
CA VAL A 164 -8.89 17.02 16.46
C VAL A 164 -8.97 16.66 14.98
N LYS A 165 -8.99 17.73 14.17
CA LYS A 165 -8.99 17.75 12.71
C LYS A 165 -8.09 16.66 12.11
N ILE A 166 -8.71 15.62 11.56
CA ILE A 166 -8.03 14.70 10.65
C ILE A 166 -7.59 15.51 9.43
N LEU A 167 -6.26 15.66 9.27
CA LEU A 167 -5.55 16.33 8.18
C LEU A 167 -6.44 16.67 6.95
N ASN A 168 -6.96 17.90 6.93
CA ASN A 168 -7.74 18.54 5.86
C ASN A 168 -9.09 17.90 5.48
N LEU A 169 -9.53 16.85 6.16
CA LEU A 169 -10.93 16.46 6.19
C LEU A 169 -11.54 17.15 7.40
N VAL A 170 -12.32 18.21 7.18
CA VAL A 170 -13.15 18.82 8.23
C VAL A 170 -14.30 17.84 8.53
N VAL A 171 -13.95 16.71 9.12
CA VAL A 171 -14.86 15.64 9.50
C VAL A 171 -14.85 15.62 11.02
N ALA A 172 -15.96 16.05 11.61
CA ALA A 172 -16.16 15.94 13.04
C ALA A 172 -16.09 14.46 13.46
N PRO A 173 -15.61 14.13 14.68
CA PRO A 173 -15.46 12.74 15.12
C PRO A 173 -16.74 11.90 14.94
N GLN A 174 -17.92 12.49 15.12
CA GLN A 174 -19.20 11.81 14.89
C GLN A 174 -19.43 11.35 13.43
N HIS A 175 -18.74 11.94 12.45
CA HIS A 175 -18.89 11.63 11.03
C HIS A 175 -17.83 10.65 10.51
N LEU A 176 -16.88 10.22 11.36
CA LEU A 176 -15.85 9.24 11.00
C LEU A 176 -16.43 7.90 10.52
N GLN A 177 -17.62 7.52 11.02
CA GLN A 177 -18.30 6.29 10.58
C GLN A 177 -18.71 6.30 9.11
N LEU A 178 -18.88 7.48 8.49
CA LEU A 178 -19.19 7.59 7.05
C LEU A 178 -18.01 7.23 6.14
N LEU A 179 -16.80 7.11 6.72
CA LEU A 179 -15.57 6.76 5.99
C LEU A 179 -15.24 5.25 6.06
N LEU A 180 -16.01 4.46 6.82
CA LEU A 180 -15.85 3.01 7.00
C LEU A 180 -16.64 2.17 5.99
#